data_AF-A0A7M3LTW3-F1
#
_entry.id   AF-A0A7M3LTW3-F1
#
_cell.length_a   1.000
_cell.length_b   1.000
_cell.length_c   1.000
_cell.angle_alpha   90.00
_cell.angle_beta   90.00
_cell.angle_gamma   90.00
#
_symmetry.space_group_name_H-M   'P 1'
#
loop_
_entity.id
_entity.type
_entity.pdbx_description
1 polymer ?
#
loop_
_entity_poly.entity_id
_entity_poly.type
_entity_poly.pdbx_seq_one_letter_code
_entity_poly.pdbx_strand_id
1 'polypeptide(L)'
;MGVMPHREFYEVDVPIHDTATPTRRGLHVFTGEADSPAAALRRAHEVYDAALAAHQAGLEIPGKQPDSWGARGLRPGWALEWPAAKAGLWRNPLSWTRRRDVAL
;
A
#
# COMPACT_ATOMS: atom_id res chain seq x y z
N MET A 1 31.78 -1.70 6.80
CA MET A 1 30.86 -1.73 5.64
C MET A 1 29.44 -1.79 6.18
N GLY A 2 28.72 -0.67 6.19
CA GLY A 2 27.31 -0.67 6.56
C GLY A 2 26.53 -1.33 5.44
N VAL A 3 25.96 -2.51 5.69
CA VAL A 3 24.89 -3.03 4.85
C VAL A 3 23.76 -2.01 4.94
N MET A 4 23.62 -1.16 3.94
CA MET A 4 22.39 -0.38 3.79
C MET A 4 21.32 -1.46 3.56
N PRO A 5 20.38 -1.69 4.49
CA PRO A 5 19.35 -2.68 4.27
C PRO A 5 18.70 -2.32 2.95
N HIS A 6 18.64 -3.28 2.03
CA HIS A 6 17.98 -3.10 0.75
C HIS A 6 16.49 -2.93 1.05
N ARG A 7 16.08 -1.71 1.39
CA ARG A 7 14.69 -1.36 1.61
C ARG A 7 14.03 -1.36 0.25
N GLU A 8 13.47 -2.50 -0.08
CA GLU A 8 12.66 -2.67 -1.25
C GLU A 8 11.34 -1.92 -1.02
N PHE A 9 10.84 -1.30 -2.08
CA PHE A 9 9.50 -0.74 -2.05
C PHE A 9 8.50 -1.86 -2.28
N TYR A 10 7.47 -1.88 -1.45
CA TYR A 10 6.36 -2.79 -1.54
C TYR A 10 5.08 -2.03 -1.84
N GLU A 11 4.19 -2.70 -2.55
CA GLU A 11 2.83 -2.30 -2.85
C GLU A 11 1.87 -3.27 -2.18
N VAL A 12 0.88 -2.75 -1.48
CA VAL A 12 -0.19 -3.52 -0.86
C VAL A 12 -1.50 -3.08 -1.47
N ASP A 13 -2.03 -3.95 -2.31
CA ASP A 13 -3.31 -3.80 -2.97
C ASP A 13 -4.41 -4.37 -2.09
N VAL A 14 -5.29 -3.51 -1.58
CA VAL A 14 -6.44 -3.91 -0.75
C VAL A 14 -7.72 -3.66 -1.52
N PRO A 15 -8.47 -4.70 -1.90
CA PRO A 15 -9.77 -4.52 -2.50
C PRO A 15 -10.69 -3.75 -1.55
N ILE A 16 -11.39 -2.75 -2.09
CA ILE A 16 -12.37 -1.97 -1.35
C ILE A 16 -13.72 -2.02 -2.05
N HIS A 17 -14.79 -1.99 -1.28
CA HIS A 17 -16.13 -1.83 -1.83
C HIS A 17 -16.91 -0.78 -1.05
N ASP A 18 -17.82 -0.10 -1.74
CA ASP A 18 -18.74 0.84 -1.12
C ASP A 18 -19.76 0.07 -0.26
N THR A 19 -19.84 0.41 1.03
CA THR A 19 -20.74 -0.24 1.99
C THR A 19 -22.21 0.03 1.70
N ALA A 20 -22.54 1.18 1.09
CA ALA A 20 -23.90 1.51 0.67
C ALA A 20 -24.23 0.91 -0.70
N THR A 21 -23.23 0.70 -1.56
CA THR A 21 -23.41 0.13 -2.90
C THR A 21 -22.36 -0.95 -3.19
N PRO A 22 -22.59 -2.22 -2.82
CA PRO A 22 -21.60 -3.30 -2.93
C PRO A 22 -21.13 -3.62 -4.35
N THR A 23 -21.84 -3.12 -5.37
CA THR A 23 -21.46 -3.23 -6.78
C THR A 23 -20.34 -2.26 -7.16
N ARG A 24 -20.10 -1.20 -6.37
CA ARG A 24 -18.94 -0.32 -6.53
C ARG A 24 -17.74 -0.92 -5.82
N ARG A 25 -16.81 -1.42 -6.62
CA ARG A 25 -15.52 -1.97 -6.17
C ARG A 25 -14.40 -1.06 -6.61
N GLY A 26 -13.33 -1.07 -5.83
CA GLY A 26 -12.12 -0.31 -6.07
C GLY A 26 -10.92 -1.01 -5.46
N LEU A 27 -9.77 -0.39 -5.60
CA LEU A 27 -8.52 -0.86 -5.02
C LEU A 27 -7.91 0.28 -4.23
N HIS A 28 -7.59 0.05 -2.97
CA HIS A 28 -6.77 0.95 -2.19
C HIS A 28 -5.35 0.42 -2.20
N VAL A 29 -4.44 1.21 -2.77
CA VAL A 29 -3.04 0.82 -2.95
C VAL A 29 -2.21 1.57 -1.93
N PHE A 30 -1.60 0.83 -0.99
CA PHE A 30 -0.60 1.37 -0.08
C PHE A 30 0.78 1.07 -0.64
N THR A 31 1.68 2.05 -0.63
CA THR A 31 3.07 1.84 -1.05
C THR A 31 4.00 2.32 0.04
N GLY A 32 5.13 1.65 0.22
CA GLY A 32 6.13 2.06 1.20
C GLY A 32 7.33 1.12 1.26
N GLU A 33 8.33 1.51 2.04
CA GLU A 33 9.53 0.72 2.26
C GLU A 33 9.24 -0.41 3.27
N ALA A 34 9.60 -1.65 2.93
CA ALA A 34 9.51 -2.77 3.86
C ALA A 34 10.61 -3.79 3.60
N ASP A 35 10.85 -4.65 4.58
CA ASP A 35 11.85 -5.72 4.49
C ASP A 35 11.25 -7.02 3.91
N SER A 36 9.92 -7.13 3.85
CA SER A 36 9.21 -8.31 3.33
C SER A 36 7.73 -7.99 3.02
N PRO A 37 7.03 -8.81 2.21
CA PRO A 37 5.59 -8.66 1.97
C PRO A 37 4.74 -8.69 3.26
N ALA A 38 5.12 -9.52 4.23
CA ALA A 38 4.41 -9.60 5.50
C ALA A 38 4.62 -8.33 6.35
N ALA A 39 5.84 -7.78 6.35
CA ALA A 39 6.12 -6.49 6.98
C ALA A 39 5.35 -5.35 6.29
N ALA A 40 5.25 -5.38 4.96
CA ALA A 40 4.48 -4.43 4.17
C ALA A 40 2.99 -4.46 4.53
N LEU A 41 2.37 -5.65 4.62
CA LEU A 41 0.98 -5.80 5.07
C LEU A 41 0.77 -5.23 6.47
N ARG A 42 1.67 -5.54 7.41
CA ARG A 42 1.59 -5.02 8.78
C ARG A 42 1.67 -3.50 8.81
N ARG A 43 2.61 -2.90 8.07
CA ARG A 43 2.72 -1.43 7.98
C ARG A 43 1.50 -0.80 7.33
N ALA A 44 0.95 -1.41 6.27
CA ALA A 44 -0.28 -0.95 5.63
C ALA A 44 -1.47 -0.94 6.59
N HIS A 45 -1.61 -1.98 7.42
CA HIS A 45 -2.61 -2.01 8.50
C HIS A 45 -2.40 -0.88 9.51
N GLU A 46 -1.18 -0.72 10.03
CA GLU A 46 -0.86 0.30 11.04
C GLU A 46 -1.18 1.72 10.54
N VAL A 47 -0.81 2.06 9.30
CA VAL A 47 -1.10 3.38 8.73
C VAL A 47 -2.59 3.57 8.43
N TYR A 48 -3.29 2.51 8.05
CA TYR A 48 -4.74 2.56 7.87
C TYR A 48 -5.46 2.78 9.19
N ASP A 49 -5.10 2.06 10.25
CA ASP A 49 -5.70 2.22 11.58
C ASP A 49 -5.44 3.63 12.13
N ALA A 50 -4.22 4.15 11.96
CA ALA A 50 -3.89 5.53 12.35
C ALA A 50 -4.70 6.56 11.55
N ALA A 51 -4.86 6.36 10.24
CA ALA A 51 -5.68 7.21 9.39
C ALA A 51 -7.17 7.15 9.75
N LEU A 52 -7.68 5.96 10.06
CA LEU A 52 -9.06 5.75 10.49
C LEU A 52 -9.32 6.42 11.84
N ALA A 53 -8.40 6.26 12.81
CA ALA A 53 -8.50 6.89 14.12
C ALA A 53 -8.46 8.42 14.00
N ALA A 54 -7.55 8.98 13.19
CA ALA A 54 -7.50 10.42 12.92
C ALA A 54 -8.80 10.90 12.28
N HIS A 55 -9.32 10.17 11.29
CA HIS A 55 -10.59 10.51 10.64
C HIS A 55 -11.78 10.46 11.60
N GLN A 56 -11.88 9.42 12.44
CA GLN A 56 -12.92 9.27 13.47
C GLN A 56 -12.84 10.38 14.53
N ALA A 57 -11.62 10.87 14.81
CA ALA A 57 -11.40 12.03 15.68
C ALA A 57 -11.68 13.38 14.99
N GLY A 58 -12.07 13.40 13.71
CA GLY A 58 -12.27 14.61 12.93
C GLY A 58 -10.97 15.36 12.59
N LEU A 59 -9.82 14.69 12.71
CA LEU A 59 -8.51 15.23 12.43
C LEU A 59 -8.11 14.99 10.97
N GLU A 60 -7.14 15.76 10.49
CA GLU A 60 -6.53 15.53 9.18
C GLU A 60 -5.86 14.15 9.13
N ILE A 61 -6.11 13.40 8.05
CA ILE A 61 -5.50 12.09 7.86
C ILE A 61 -3.98 12.29 7.73
N PRO A 62 -3.16 11.57 8.52
CA PRO A 62 -1.72 11.67 8.47
C PRO A 62 -1.21 11.50 7.03
N GLY A 63 -0.31 12.41 6.64
CA GLY A 63 0.37 12.34 5.36
C GLY A 63 1.27 11.10 5.24
N LYS A 64 2.06 11.09 4.16
CA LYS A 64 3.04 10.03 3.90
C LYS A 64 4.10 10.03 5.01
N GLN A 65 4.25 8.91 5.72
CA GLN A 65 5.26 8.72 6.76
C GLN A 65 6.68 8.67 6.16
N PRO A 66 7.76 8.80 6.97
CA PRO A 66 9.14 8.82 6.48
C PRO A 66 9.55 7.55 5.72
N ASP A 67 8.93 6.43 6.05
CA ASP A 67 9.07 5.12 5.40
C ASP A 67 8.17 4.96 4.16
N SER A 68 7.65 6.07 3.66
CA SER A 68 6.76 6.18 2.53
C SER A 68 5.36 5.58 2.70
N TRP A 69 5.02 5.00 3.85
CA TRP A 69 3.68 4.46 4.07
C TRP A 69 2.67 5.58 4.33
N GLY A 70 1.52 5.53 3.67
CA GLY A 70 0.44 6.48 3.89
C GLY A 70 -0.88 6.01 3.30
N ALA A 71 -1.97 6.27 4.03
CA ALA A 71 -3.34 5.92 3.63
C ALA A 71 -4.02 7.10 2.91
N ARG A 72 -3.31 7.73 1.97
CA ARG A 72 -3.83 8.93 1.30
C ARG A 72 -5.03 8.52 0.45
N GLY A 73 -6.19 9.11 0.71
CA GLY A 73 -7.43 8.77 0.02
C GLY A 73 -8.29 7.73 0.74
N LEU A 74 -8.19 7.63 2.07
CA LEU A 74 -9.23 7.00 2.89
C LEU A 74 -10.60 7.53 2.45
N ARG A 75 -11.50 6.64 2.02
CA ARG A 75 -12.85 6.99 1.61
C ARG A 75 -13.82 6.50 2.70
N PRO A 76 -14.42 7.42 3.47
CA PRO A 76 -15.45 7.05 4.43
C PRO A 76 -16.59 6.34 3.71
N GLY A 77 -17.08 5.25 4.30
CA GLY A 77 -18.14 4.42 3.70
C GLY A 77 -17.63 3.33 2.74
N TRP A 78 -16.32 3.14 2.57
CA TRP A 78 -15.75 2.01 1.85
C TRP A 78 -15.14 1.01 2.83
N ALA A 79 -15.47 -0.27 2.71
CA ALA A 79 -14.89 -1.33 3.50
C ALA A 79 -13.64 -1.89 2.81
N LEU A 80 -12.59 -2.16 3.59
CA LEU A 80 -11.36 -2.81 3.12
C LEU A 80 -11.45 -4.32 3.32
N GLU A 81 -11.28 -5.06 2.24
CA GLU A 81 -11.22 -6.52 2.23
C GLU A 81 -9.77 -6.98 2.46
N TRP A 82 -9.26 -6.77 3.67
CA TRP A 82 -7.93 -7.22 4.08
C TRP A 82 -7.64 -8.71 3.83
N PRO A 83 -8.59 -9.66 3.98
CA PRO A 83 -8.35 -11.06 3.63
C PRO A 83 -8.00 -11.29 2.16
N ALA A 84 -8.39 -10.38 1.27
CA ALA A 84 -8.08 -10.41 -0.15
C ALA A 84 -6.90 -9.49 -0.53
N ALA A 85 -6.25 -8.85 0.46
CA ALA A 85 -5.14 -7.96 0.23
C ALA A 85 -3.92 -8.71 -0.33
N LYS A 86 -3.23 -8.07 -1.27
CA LYS A 86 -2.02 -8.61 -1.89
C LYS A 86 -0.85 -7.68 -1.64
N ALA A 87 0.21 -8.21 -1.05
CA ALA A 87 1.48 -7.49 -0.94
C ALA A 87 2.47 -8.03 -1.98
N GLY A 88 3.00 -7.12 -2.78
CA GLY A 88 4.00 -7.41 -3.80
C GLY A 88 5.16 -6.42 -3.72
N LEU A 89 6.32 -6.84 -4.20
CA LEU A 89 7.39 -5.90 -4.49
C LEU A 89 6.90 -4.91 -5.56
N TRP A 90 7.08 -3.61 -5.32
CA TRP A 90 6.79 -2.59 -6.30
C TRP A 90 7.76 -2.73 -7.47
N ARG A 91 7.29 -3.35 -8.57
CA ARG A 91 8.04 -3.43 -9.81
C ARG A 91 7.75 -2.17 -10.62
N ASN A 92 8.74 -1.29 -10.72
CA ASN A 92 8.66 -0.10 -11.57
C ASN A 92 8.15 -0.50 -12.97
N PRO A 93 7.01 0.02 -13.46
CA PRO A 93 6.49 -0.32 -14.78
C PRO A 93 7.45 0.06 -15.93
N LEU A 94 8.40 0.98 -15.70
CA LEU A 94 9.46 1.33 -16.66
C LEU A 94 10.64 0.33 -16.69
N SER A 95 10.68 -0.64 -15.78
CA SER A 95 11.77 -1.64 -15.71
C SER A 95 11.72 -2.71 -16.81
N TRP A 96 10.64 -2.77 -17.60
CA TRP A 96 10.54 -3.63 -18.79
C TRP A 96 11.55 -3.27 -19.90
N THR A 97 12.22 -2.11 -19.83
CA THR A 97 13.27 -1.74 -20.80
C THR A 97 14.67 -2.27 -20.48
N ARG A 98 14.86 -3.04 -19.40
CA ARG A 98 16.14 -3.75 -19.14
C ARG A 98 15.93 -5.23 -18.90
N ARG A 99 15.48 -5.96 -19.92
CA ARG A 99 15.91 -7.34 -20.21
C ARG A 99 15.22 -7.86 -21.48
N ARG A 100 15.85 -7.60 -22.62
CA ARG A 100 16.05 -8.62 -23.66
C ARG A 100 17.39 -8.30 -24.30
N ASP A 101 18.46 -8.69 -23.60
CA ASP A 101 19.72 -8.94 -24.30
C ASP A 101 19.44 -10.04 -25.32
N VAL A 102 19.90 -9.75 -26.53
CA VAL A 102 19.73 -10.51 -27.75
C VAL A 102 20.31 -11.91 -27.60
N ALA A 103 19.59 -12.92 -28.10
CA ALA A 103 20.21 -14.11 -28.65
C ALA A 103 19.72 -14.24 -30.09
N LEU A 104 20.62 -13.93 -31.02
CA LEU A 104 20.55 -14.19 -32.46
C LEU A 104 21.16 -15.57 -32.73
#